data_AF-A0A9C5ZN41-F1
#
_entry.id   AF-A0A9C5ZN41-F1
#
_cell.length_a   1.000
_cell.length_b   1.000
_cell.length_c   1.000
_cell.angle_alpha   90.00
_cell.angle_beta   90.00
_cell.angle_gamma   90.00
#
_symmetry.space_group_name_H-M   'P 1'
#
loop_
_entity.id
_entity.type
_entity.pdbx_description
1 polymer ?
#
loop_
_entity_poly.entity_id
_entity_poly.type
_entity_poly.pdbx_seq_one_letter_code
_entity_poly.pdbx_strand_id
1 'polypeptide(L)' 'MPKIGAVEEFQGEEGDVIIISTVRLDKEHVLNDVRLSLGFIQNGKLSNLALSRSRFLLIIYGNPYLLLLDPH' A
#
# COMPACT_ATOMS: atom_id res chain seq x y z
N MET A 1 16.87 13.33 -2.18
CA MET A 1 16.59 12.01 -1.58
C MET A 1 15.16 11.61 -1.94
N PRO A 2 14.86 10.32 -2.14
CA PRO A 2 13.48 9.87 -2.31
C PRO A 2 12.67 10.15 -1.04
N LYS A 3 11.42 10.61 -1.18
CA LYS A 3 10.48 10.77 -0.07
C LYS A 3 9.97 9.38 0.33
N ILE A 4 10.04 9.05 1.62
CA ILE A 4 9.62 7.76 2.19
C ILE A 4 8.68 8.08 3.34
N GLY A 5 7.49 7.48 3.34
CA GLY A 5 6.46 7.74 4.35
C GLY A 5 5.23 6.87 4.15
N ALA A 6 4.24 7.06 5.02
CA ALA A 6 2.92 6.47 4.86
C ALA A 6 2.16 7.11 3.69
N VAL A 7 1.14 6.42 3.18
CA VAL A 7 0.39 6.84 1.98
C VAL A 7 -0.23 8.24 2.13
N GLU A 8 -0.69 8.57 3.34
CA GLU A 8 -1.30 9.85 3.71
C GLU A 8 -0.36 11.04 3.48
N GLU A 9 0.95 10.83 3.66
CA GLU A 9 1.97 11.88 3.51
C GLU A 9 2.19 12.29 2.04
N PHE A 10 1.65 11.51 1.09
CA PHE A 10 1.74 11.77 -0.35
C PHE A 10 0.45 12.37 -0.91
N GLN A 11 -0.48 12.80 -0.06
CA GLN A 11 -1.72 13.43 -0.53
C GLN A 11 -1.45 14.75 -1.24
N GLY A 12 -1.96 14.88 -2.47
CA GLY A 12 -1.81 16.10 -3.28
C GLY A 12 -0.44 16.25 -3.97
N GLU A 13 0.46 15.28 -3.79
CA GLU A 13 1.72 15.20 -4.51
C GLU A 13 1.66 14.07 -5.55
N GLU A 14 2.48 14.16 -6.60
CA GLU A 14 2.68 13.11 -7.60
C GLU A 14 4.18 12.83 -7.76
N GLY A 15 4.51 11.59 -8.11
CA GLY A 15 5.87 11.17 -8.42
C GLY A 15 5.95 10.53 -9.80
N ASP A 16 7.07 10.72 -10.49
CA ASP A 16 7.31 10.08 -11.78
C ASP A 16 7.36 8.55 -11.64
N VAL A 17 7.97 8.07 -10.56
CA VAL A 17 8.03 6.67 -10.17
C VAL A 17 7.60 6.55 -8.71
N ILE A 18 6.67 5.66 -8.43
CA ILE A 18 6.21 5.33 -7.08
C ILE A 18 6.44 3.84 -6.83
N ILE A 19 6.97 3.51 -5.65
CA ILE A 19 7.13 2.14 -5.19
C ILE A 19 6.25 1.97 -3.95
N ILE A 20 5.30 1.04 -4.02
CA ILE A 20 4.42 0.68 -2.91
C ILE A 20 4.90 -0.65 -2.33
N SER A 21 5.15 -0.70 -1.03
CA SER A 21 5.33 -1.96 -0.30
C SER A 21 4.05 -2.27 0.46
N THR A 22 3.49 -3.46 0.26
CA THR A 22 2.32 -3.90 1.02
C THR A 22 2.69 -4.49 2.38
N VAL A 23 3.99 -4.68 2.65
CA VAL A 23 4.57 -5.20 3.91
C VAL A 23 4.14 -6.64 4.27
N ARG A 24 3.07 -7.19 3.69
CA ARG A 24 2.54 -8.53 3.97
C ARG A 24 3.31 -9.61 3.21
N LEU A 25 3.93 -10.52 3.96
CA LEU A 25 4.68 -11.66 3.41
C LEU A 25 4.16 -13.04 3.90
N ASP A 26 3.61 -13.14 5.13
CA ASP A 26 3.21 -14.43 5.73
C ASP A 26 1.85 -14.38 6.47
N LYS A 27 1.07 -15.46 6.37
CA LYS A 27 -0.24 -15.66 7.03
C LYS A 27 -0.15 -15.71 8.56
N GLU A 28 0.96 -16.18 9.13
CA GLU A 28 1.09 -16.29 10.59
C GLU A 28 1.06 -14.93 11.30
N HIS A 29 1.50 -13.87 10.62
CA HIS A 29 1.48 -12.51 11.14
C HIS A 29 0.19 -11.77 10.81
N VAL A 30 -0.65 -12.31 9.92
CA VAL A 30 -1.93 -11.70 9.49
C VAL A 30 -2.87 -11.48 10.67
N LEU A 31 -2.95 -12.39 11.64
CA LEU A 31 -3.86 -12.22 12.80
C LEU A 31 -3.49 -11.01 13.70
N ASN A 32 -2.19 -10.73 13.86
CA ASN A 32 -1.73 -9.55 14.60
C ASN A 32 -1.82 -8.29 13.73
N ASP A 33 -1.52 -8.41 12.43
CA ASP A 33 -1.62 -7.34 11.44
C ASP A 33 -3.06 -6.88 11.18
N VAL A 34 -4.03 -7.81 11.20
CA VAL A 34 -5.47 -7.56 11.07
C VAL A 34 -6.00 -6.77 12.27
N ARG A 35 -5.48 -7.03 13.48
CA ARG A 35 -5.87 -6.30 14.70
C ARG A 35 -5.25 -4.91 14.81
N LEU A 36 -4.12 -4.67 14.14
CA LEU A 36 -3.30 -3.45 14.34
C LEU A 36 -3.29 -2.48 13.15
N SER A 37 -4.17 -2.68 12.17
CA SER A 37 -4.47 -1.83 11.01
C SER A 37 -4.06 -2.50 9.71
N LEU A 38 -5.08 -2.84 8.91
CA LEU A 38 -4.93 -3.21 7.50
C LEU A 38 -4.57 -2.00 6.60
N GLY A 39 -4.27 -0.86 7.23
CA GLY A 39 -3.61 0.30 6.62
C GLY A 39 -4.35 0.81 5.41
N PHE A 40 -3.59 1.09 4.34
CA PHE A 40 -4.17 1.62 3.12
C PHE A 40 -4.91 0.57 2.28
N ILE A 41 -4.60 -0.73 2.43
CA ILE A 41 -5.14 -1.78 1.55
C ILE A 41 -6.65 -1.96 1.77
N GLN A 42 -7.08 -2.03 3.03
CA GLN A 42 -8.51 -2.05 3.35
C GLN A 42 -9.21 -0.70 3.28
N ASN A 43 -8.46 0.38 3.12
CA ASN A 43 -9.05 1.69 3.01
C ASN A 43 -9.09 2.09 1.54
N GLY A 44 -10.23 1.89 0.89
CA GLY A 44 -10.41 2.21 -0.53
C GLY A 44 -9.99 3.65 -0.91
N LYS A 45 -10.10 4.61 0.01
CA LYS A 45 -9.61 5.99 -0.22
C LYS A 45 -8.08 6.04 -0.27
N LEU A 46 -7.40 5.38 0.66
CA LEU A 46 -5.94 5.36 0.72
C LEU A 46 -5.35 4.49 -0.39
N SER A 47 -5.98 3.35 -0.73
CA SER A 47 -5.64 2.57 -1.92
C SER A 47 -5.73 3.39 -3.19
N ASN A 48 -6.83 4.11 -3.42
CA ASN A 48 -6.96 5.00 -4.57
C ASN A 48 -5.93 6.12 -4.57
N LEU A 49 -5.64 6.70 -3.39
CA LEU A 49 -4.59 7.70 -3.26
C LEU A 49 -3.26 7.12 -3.72
N ALA A 50 -2.82 5.99 -3.13
CA ALA A 50 -1.54 5.34 -3.43
C ALA A 50 -1.40 4.96 -4.91
N LEU A 51 -2.43 4.36 -5.50
CA LEU A 51 -2.43 3.91 -6.90
C LEU A 51 -2.38 5.08 -7.91
N SER A 52 -2.90 6.25 -7.54
CA SER A 52 -2.97 7.43 -8.42
C SER A 52 -1.78 8.38 -8.30
N ARG A 53 -0.80 8.11 -7.44
CA ARG A 53 0.35 9.03 -7.24
C ARG A 53 1.41 8.94 -8.34
N SER A 54 1.43 7.87 -9.14
CA SER A 54 2.48 7.67 -10.15
C SER A 54 2.10 8.25 -11.51
N ARG A 55 3.04 8.98 -12.14
CA ARG A 55 2.86 9.56 -13.48
C ARG A 55 3.35 8.64 -14.60
N PHE A 56 4.40 7.86 -14.38
CA PHE A 56 5.00 7.01 -15.41
C PHE A 56 5.09 5.54 -15.03
N LEU A 57 5.58 5.22 -13.82
CA LEU A 57 5.78 3.83 -13.40
C LEU A 57 5.34 3.61 -11.95
N LEU A 58 4.45 2.64 -11.76
CA LEU A 58 4.04 2.18 -10.45
C LEU A 58 4.57 0.76 -10.23
N ILE A 59 5.37 0.58 -9.18
CA ILE A 59 5.86 -0.74 -8.76
C ILE A 59 5.20 -1.10 -7.44
N ILE A 60 4.55 -2.26 -7.39
CA ILE A 60 3.94 -2.78 -6.16
C ILE A 60 4.70 -4.03 -5.75
N TYR A 61 5.26 -4.01 -4.55
CA TYR A 61 5.96 -5.13 -3.95
C TYR A 61 5.11 -5.72 -2.81
N GLY A 62 4.73 -6.99 -2.95
CA GLY A 62 3.84 -7.66 -2.00
C GLY A 62 3.51 -9.10 -2.38
N ASN A 63 2.92 -9.84 -1.44
CA ASN A 63 2.41 -11.19 -1.70
C ASN A 63 0.97 -11.15 -2.26
N PRO A 64 0.73 -11.46 -3.55
CA PRO A 64 -0.59 -11.32 -4.17
C PRO A 64 -1.65 -12.25 -3.57
N TYR A 65 -1.26 -13.42 -3.05
CA TYR A 65 -2.19 -14.37 -2.44
C TYR A 65 -2.72 -13.87 -1.09
N LEU A 66 -1.95 -13.04 -0.39
CA LEU A 66 -2.41 -12.40 0.84
C LEU A 66 -3.31 -11.19 0.54
N LEU A 67 -2.97 -10.41 -0.48
CA LEU A 67 -3.77 -9.26 -0.91
C LEU A 67 -5.16 -9.68 -1.40
N LEU A 68 -5.28 -10.84 -2.04
CA LEU A 68 -6.57 -11.38 -2.49
C LEU A 68 -7.51 -11.76 -1.34
N LEU A 69 -6.97 -12.04 -0.15
CA LEU A 69 -7.77 -12.38 1.03
C LEU A 69 -8.30 -11.13 1.75
N ASP A 70 -7.91 -9.94 1.29
CA ASP A 70 -8.32 -8.69 1.89
C ASP A 70 -9.76 -8.32 1.44
N PRO A 71 -10.73 -8.00 2.33
CA PRO A 71 -12.16 -7.92 2.00
C PRO A 71 -12.63 -6.71 1.17
N HIS A 72 -11.81 -6.09 0.32
CA HIS A 72 -12.21 -4.93 -0.48
C HIS A 72 -11.95 -5.09 -1.99
#